data_AF-A0A0G0UP34-F1
#
_entry.id   AF-A0A0G0UP34-F1
#
_cell.length_a   1.000
_cell.length_b   1.000
_cell.length_c   1.000
_cell.angle_alpha   90.00
_cell.angle_beta   90.00
_cell.angle_gamma   90.00
#
_symmetry.space_group_name_H-M   'P 1'
#
loop_
_entity.id
_entity.type
_entity.pdbx_description
1 polymer ?
#
loop_
_entity_poly.entity_id
_entity_poly.type
_entity_poly.pdbx_seq_one_letter_code
_entity_poly.pdbx_strand_id
1 'polypeptide(L)' 'LELKDVKIPSWLERKALVGKVSSLPKREDIVEPISEQDIVEFYSR' A
#
# COMPACT_ATOMS: atom_id res chain seq x y z
N LEU A 1 19.24 9.42 15.50
CA LEU A 1 18.46 8.85 14.39
C LEU A 1 17.53 9.92 13.89
N GLU A 2 17.74 10.42 12.67
CA GLU A 2 16.75 11.29 12.03
C GLU A 2 15.52 10.46 11.69
N LEU A 3 14.37 10.82 12.27
CA LEU A 3 13.09 10.28 11.87
C LEU A 3 12.74 10.93 10.53
N LYS A 4 13.07 10.26 9.43
CA LYS A 4 12.44 10.58 8.14
C LYS A 4 10.93 10.58 8.38
N ASP A 5 10.22 11.61 7.93
CA ASP A 5 8.76 11.64 7.97
C ASP A 5 8.21 10.49 7.13
N VAL A 6 8.04 9.32 7.77
CA VAL A 6 7.44 8.15 7.15
C VAL A 6 5.96 8.45 7.00
N LYS A 7 5.55 8.76 5.77
CA LYS A 7 4.12 8.85 5.43
C LYS A 7 3.51 7.47 5.58
N ILE A 8 2.60 7.34 6.53
CA ILE A 8 1.85 6.12 6.76
C ILE A 8 0.71 6.08 5.73
N PRO A 9 0.59 5.02 4.92
CA PRO A 9 -0.53 4.83 4.00
C PRO A 9 -1.88 4.87 4.74
N SER A 10 -2.92 5.31 4.06
CA SER A 10 -4.30 5.45 4.57
C SER A 10 -4.86 4.16 5.20
N TRP A 11 -4.46 3.00 4.69
CA TRP A 11 -4.90 1.67 5.12
C TRP A 11 -4.12 1.12 6.34
N LEU A 12 -3.15 1.90 6.85
CA LEU A 12 -2.34 1.57 8.02
C LEU A 12 -2.52 2.61 9.13
N GLU A 13 -2.67 2.12 10.36
CA GLU A 13 -2.64 2.92 11.57
C GLU A 13 -1.41 2.55 12.40
N ARG A 14 -0.77 3.54 13.05
CA ARG A 14 0.34 3.29 13.99
C ARG A 14 0.05 3.93 15.35
N LYS A 15 0.20 3.14 16.41
CA LYS A 15 0.18 3.61 17.80
C LYS A 15 1.43 3.10 18.52
N ALA A 16 2.35 4.00 18.83
CA ALA A 16 3.67 3.68 19.39
C ALA A 16 4.46 2.68 18.52
N LEU A 17 4.59 1.43 18.99
CA LEU A 17 5.29 0.34 18.30
C LEU A 17 4.33 -0.63 17.57
N VAL A 18 3.02 -0.47 17.75
CA VAL A 18 2.00 -1.34 17.15
C VAL A 18 1.51 -0.71 15.85
N GLY A 19 1.59 -1.47 14.76
CA GLY A 19 0.93 -1.19 13.50
C GLY A 19 -0.37 -1.99 13.38
N LYS A 20 -1.39 -1.41 12.73
CA LYS A 20 -2.69 -2.05 12.51
C LYS A 20 -3.12 -1.83 11.06
N VAL A 21 -3.65 -2.89 10.44
CA VAL A 21 -4.36 -2.80 9.16
C VAL A 21 -5.78 -2.30 9.45
N SER A 22 -6.07 -1.05 9.09
CA SER A 22 -7.38 -0.42 9.36
C SER A 22 -8.40 -0.72 8.27
N SER A 23 -7.93 -0.90 7.03
CA SER A 23 -8.73 -1.29 5.87
C SER A 23 -7.90 -2.09 4.89
N LEU A 24 -8.56 -2.72 3.91
CA LEU A 24 -7.86 -3.20 2.72
C LEU A 24 -7.42 -1.98 1.88
N PRO A 25 -6.22 -2.00 1.30
CA PRO A 25 -5.78 -0.95 0.39
C PRO A 25 -6.64 -0.95 -0.88
N LYS A 26 -6.90 0.26 -1.40
CA LYS A 26 -7.45 0.47 -2.73
C LYS A 26 -6.31 0.62 -3.74
N ARG A 27 -6.64 0.56 -5.03
CA ARG A 27 -5.64 0.73 -6.08
C ARG A 27 -4.94 2.09 -6.00
N GLU A 28 -5.66 3.14 -5.62
CA GLU A 28 -5.11 4.49 -5.49
C GLU A 28 -4.12 4.62 -4.32
N ASP A 29 -4.14 3.69 -3.36
CA ASP A 29 -3.19 3.65 -2.24
C ASP A 29 -1.83 3.06 -2.63
N ILE A 30 -1.74 2.43 -3.82
CA ILE A 30 -0.54 1.78 -4.35
C ILE A 30 0.10 2.72 -5.39
N VAL A 31 1.28 3.26 -5.07
CA VAL A 31 1.95 4.30 -5.89
C VAL A 31 2.86 3.72 -6.96
N GLU A 32 3.10 2.41 -6.91
CA GLU A 32 3.93 1.70 -7.86
C GLU A 32 3.32 1.79 -9.27
N PRO A 33 4.14 2.09 -10.29
CA PRO A 33 3.68 2.24 -11.67
C PRO A 33 3.49 0.87 -12.32
N ILE A 34 2.47 0.13 -11.86
CA ILE A 34 2.08 -1.18 -12.39
C ILE A 34 0.71 -1.11 -13.09
N SER A 35 0.57 -1.84 -14.19
CA SER A 35 -0.71 -2.07 -14.87
C SER A 35 -1.31 -3.38 -14.36
N GLU A 36 -2.43 -3.32 -13.65
CA GLU A 36 -3.15 -4.53 -13.23
C GLU A 36 -3.78 -5.27 -14.42
N GLN A 37 -4.16 -4.52 -15.46
CA GLN A 37 -4.72 -5.08 -16.68
C GLN A 37 -3.72 -6.03 -17.36
N ASP A 38 -2.45 -5.63 -17.45
CA ASP A 38 -1.39 -6.44 -18.05
C ASP A 38 -1.20 -7.76 -17.27
N ILE A 39 -1.34 -7.71 -15.94
CA ILE A 39 -1.25 -8.90 -15.08
C ILE A 39 -2.41 -9.85 -15.37
N VAL A 40 -3.64 -9.33 -15.45
CA VAL A 40 -4.84 -10.14 -15.77
C VAL A 40 -4.70 -10.80 -17.13
N GLU A 41 -4.28 -10.05 -18.15
CA GLU A 41 -4.08 -10.55 -19.52
C GLU A 41 -3.00 -11.63 -19.61
N PHE A 42 -1.92 -11.49 -18.83
CA PHE A 42 -0.86 -12.50 -18.80
C PHE A 42 -1.37 -13.85 -18.27
N TYR A 43 -2.16 -13.83 -17.20
CA TYR A 43 -2.65 -15.05 -16.53
C TYR A 43 -3.95 -15.62 -17.09
N SER A 44 -4.65 -14.91 -17.99
CA SER A 44 -5.89 -15.40 -18.61
C SER A 44 -5.65 -16.26 -19.87
N ARG A 45 -4.40 -16.63 -20.14
CA ARG A 45 -3.99 -17.42 -21.31
C ARG A 45 -4.07 -18.92 -21.07
#